data_AF-A0AAN0K1E5-F1
#
_entry.id   AF-A0AAN0K1E5-F1
#
_cell.length_a   1.000
_cell.length_b   1.000
_cell.length_c   1.000
_cell.angle_alpha   90.00
_cell.angle_beta   90.00
_cell.angle_gamma   90.00
#
_symmetry.space_group_name_H-M   'P 1'
#
loop_
_entity.id
_entity.type
_entity.pdbx_description
1 polymer ?
#
loop_
_entity_poly.entity_id
_entity_poly.type
_entity_poly.pdbx_seq_one_letter_code
_entity_poly.pdbx_strand_id
1 'polypeptide(L)'
;MTCSAYVYVISSHQMEDIIDTDSLRAIVMRDPNVFEERRILIAVTRLDQYNTTSEEESDSDSDSDDESSPSNDDGEIPKRIESIKEVIQRQSKCLGVPIPDDCIIPLCATRALKARKKIIKVTSKKPIQESKLSTANERDKISQVPLLEEKLNKVTAKSQYLWYYSIVRDCTRYCDQAMAKLDETKKEFMKTAEEFNDKVKEKESNLDDFGTLVRNFRFKYEKGSEFSQQLQVTYNEDLETNHDNIDRISNSHLSIFESFRSKIKERKPKITTAQFNSGLSYM
;
A
#
# COMPACT_ATOMS: atom_id res chain seq x y z
N MET A 1 23.37 -7.63 -5.96
CA MET A 1 24.75 -7.19 -6.24
C MET A 1 25.28 -6.43 -5.03
N THR A 2 26.38 -6.92 -4.47
CA THR A 2 27.14 -6.23 -3.42
C THR A 2 28.42 -5.70 -4.06
N CYS A 3 28.61 -4.38 -4.01
CA CYS A 3 29.73 -3.68 -4.65
C CYS A 3 30.52 -2.95 -3.55
N SER A 4 31.85 -3.04 -3.61
CA SER A 4 32.73 -2.39 -2.63
C SER A 4 32.84 -0.88 -2.86
N ALA A 5 32.69 -0.44 -4.11
CA ALA A 5 32.71 0.95 -4.54
C ALA A 5 31.74 1.17 -5.71
N TYR A 6 31.25 2.40 -5.85
CA TYR A 6 30.52 2.91 -6.99
C TYR A 6 31.26 4.12 -7.55
N VAL A 7 31.38 4.19 -8.87
CA VAL A 7 31.90 5.37 -9.55
C VAL A 7 30.77 5.91 -10.43
N TYR A 8 30.25 7.08 -10.06
CA TYR A 8 29.27 7.80 -10.86
C TYR A 8 30.01 8.75 -11.81
N VAL A 9 29.94 8.47 -13.10
CA VAL A 9 30.67 9.22 -14.12
C VAL A 9 29.71 10.21 -14.78
N ILE A 10 30.07 11.49 -14.79
CA ILE A 10 29.32 12.56 -15.45
C ILE A 10 30.27 13.39 -16.33
N SER A 11 29.78 13.90 -17.45
CA SER A 11 30.53 14.87 -18.26
C SER A 11 30.42 16.27 -17.67
N SER A 12 31.51 17.05 -17.66
CA SER A 12 31.47 18.47 -17.28
C SER A 12 30.43 19.27 -18.06
N HIS A 13 30.15 18.89 -19.32
CA HIS A 13 29.14 19.52 -20.17
C HIS A 13 27.70 19.15 -19.77
N GLN A 14 27.53 17.98 -19.16
CA GLN A 14 26.22 17.48 -18.71
C GLN A 14 25.90 17.93 -17.29
N MET A 15 26.80 18.67 -16.61
CA MET A 15 26.50 19.21 -15.29
C MET A 15 25.51 20.38 -15.33
N GLU A 16 25.34 21.01 -16.51
CA GLU A 16 24.28 22.00 -16.71
C GLU A 16 22.90 21.32 -16.80
N ASP A 17 22.86 20.05 -17.20
CA ASP A 17 21.69 19.18 -17.11
C ASP A 17 21.53 18.62 -15.68
N ILE A 18 20.32 18.16 -15.36
CA ILE A 18 20.00 17.60 -14.04
C ILE A 18 20.80 16.30 -13.83
N ILE A 19 21.68 16.27 -12.82
CA ILE A 19 22.31 15.03 -12.32
C ILE A 19 21.23 13.99 -12.05
N ASP A 20 21.48 12.71 -12.32
CA ASP A 20 20.58 11.61 -11.91
C ASP A 20 20.59 11.44 -10.38
N THR A 21 19.88 12.33 -9.72
CA THR A 21 19.74 12.38 -8.28
C THR A 21 18.86 11.24 -7.76
N ASP A 22 17.99 10.67 -8.59
CA ASP A 22 17.09 9.59 -8.17
C ASP A 22 17.86 8.28 -7.97
N SER A 23 18.77 7.94 -8.88
CA SER A 23 19.66 6.79 -8.71
C SER A 23 20.58 6.97 -7.50
N LEU A 24 21.18 8.16 -7.34
CA LEU A 24 22.01 8.45 -6.16
C LEU A 24 21.21 8.38 -4.86
N ARG A 25 19.99 8.92 -4.85
CA ARG A 25 19.07 8.87 -3.71
C ARG A 25 18.69 7.43 -3.36
N ALA A 26 18.41 6.59 -4.34
CA ALA A 26 18.10 5.18 -4.11
C ALA A 26 19.28 4.43 -3.45
N ILE A 27 20.53 4.75 -3.85
CA ILE A 27 21.72 4.16 -3.23
C ILE A 27 21.89 4.68 -1.79
N VAL A 28 21.73 5.98 -1.55
CA VAL A 28 21.83 6.59 -0.21
C VAL A 28 20.75 6.07 0.73
N MET A 29 19.51 5.92 0.26
CA MET A 29 18.41 5.36 1.05
C MET A 29 18.67 3.89 1.44
N ARG A 30 19.36 3.14 0.58
CA ARG A 30 19.82 1.77 0.90
C ARG A 30 21.00 1.78 1.86
N ASP A 31 21.85 2.81 1.81
CA ASP A 31 23.13 2.87 2.50
C ASP A 31 23.52 4.31 2.88
N PRO A 32 23.06 4.80 4.05
CA PRO A 32 23.25 6.19 4.45
C PRO A 32 24.72 6.62 4.58
N ASN A 33 25.61 5.67 4.92
CA ASN A 33 27.02 5.94 5.21
C ASN A 33 27.90 5.86 3.95
N VAL A 34 27.32 5.63 2.78
CA VAL A 34 28.06 5.35 1.54
C VAL A 34 29.02 6.49 1.13
N PHE A 35 28.67 7.75 1.41
CA PHE A 35 29.52 8.92 1.14
C PHE A 35 30.54 9.17 2.27
N GLU A 36 30.17 8.93 3.52
CA GLU A 36 31.07 9.04 4.68
C GLU A 36 32.24 8.05 4.56
N GLU A 37 31.93 6.83 4.14
CA GLU A 37 32.92 5.77 3.90
C GLU A 37 33.62 5.88 2.53
N ARG A 38 33.36 6.95 1.76
CA ARG A 38 33.96 7.22 0.44
C ARG A 38 33.71 6.09 -0.58
N ARG A 39 32.60 5.37 -0.45
CA ARG A 39 32.23 4.23 -1.31
C ARG A 39 31.51 4.63 -2.58
N ILE A 40 30.96 5.85 -2.66
CA ILE A 40 30.58 6.48 -3.92
C ILE A 40 31.59 7.58 -4.22
N LEU A 41 32.16 7.54 -5.43
CA LEU A 41 32.97 8.61 -6.00
C LEU A 41 32.27 9.16 -7.25
N ILE A 42 32.18 10.47 -7.35
CA ILE A 42 31.64 11.21 -8.50
C ILE A 42 32.83 11.65 -9.35
N ALA A 43 32.99 11.00 -10.51
CA ALA A 43 34.02 11.34 -11.48
C ALA A 43 33.44 12.29 -12.53
N VAL A 44 33.83 13.56 -12.48
CA VAL A 44 33.42 14.55 -13.49
C VAL A 44 34.47 14.59 -14.58
N THR A 45 34.14 14.09 -15.76
CA THR A 45 35.07 14.00 -16.91
C THR A 45 35.15 15.32 -17.68
N ARG A 46 36.17 15.46 -18.53
CA ARG A 46 36.41 16.65 -19.39
C ARG A 46 36.67 17.94 -18.59
N LEU A 47 37.46 17.83 -17.52
CA LEU A 47 37.94 18.98 -16.74
C LEU A 47 38.65 20.04 -17.59
N ASP A 48 39.34 19.60 -18.64
CA ASP A 48 40.09 20.44 -19.58
C ASP A 48 39.22 21.31 -20.49
N GLN A 49 37.93 21.00 -20.60
CA GLN A 49 36.99 21.69 -21.48
C GLN A 49 35.93 22.51 -20.71
N TYR A 50 36.01 22.51 -19.37
CA TYR A 50 35.02 23.17 -18.53
C TYR A 50 35.26 24.69 -18.48
N ASN A 51 34.27 25.48 -18.88
CA ASN A 51 34.33 26.95 -18.96
C ASN A 51 35.44 27.51 -19.86
N THR A 52 35.98 26.70 -20.78
CA THR A 52 36.85 27.19 -21.85
C THR A 52 35.99 27.70 -22.99
N THR A 53 36.05 29.01 -23.29
CA THR A 53 35.51 29.55 -24.54
C THR A 53 36.19 28.85 -25.71
N SER A 54 35.38 28.25 -26.58
CA SER A 54 35.79 27.47 -27.74
C SER A 54 36.53 28.32 -28.77
N GLU A 55 37.84 28.50 -28.59
CA GLU A 55 38.77 28.83 -29.66
C GLU A 55 39.97 27.90 -29.50
N GLU A 56 39.81 26.65 -29.95
CA GLU A 56 40.88 25.72 -30.40
C GLU A 56 40.30 24.30 -30.54
N GLU A 57 39.17 24.17 -31.24
CA GLU A 57 38.86 22.89 -31.90
C GLU A 57 39.61 22.88 -33.24
N SER A 58 40.87 22.46 -33.18
CA SER A 58 41.47 21.80 -34.33
C SER A 58 41.87 20.39 -33.91
N ASP A 59 41.00 19.44 -34.25
CA ASP A 59 41.38 18.05 -34.43
C ASP A 59 42.53 18.01 -35.44
N SER A 60 43.74 17.86 -34.93
CA SER A 60 44.83 17.31 -35.74
C SER A 60 45.28 16.01 -35.10
N ASP A 61 44.97 14.91 -35.78
CA ASP A 61 45.64 13.61 -35.62
C ASP A 61 47.10 13.70 -36.14
N SER A 62 47.80 14.80 -35.81
CA SER A 62 49.19 14.99 -36.14
C SER A 62 50.04 14.52 -34.97
N ASP A 63 50.78 13.43 -35.16
CA ASP A 63 51.92 13.01 -34.34
C ASP A 63 53.09 14.02 -34.41
N SER A 64 52.82 15.31 -34.68
CA SER A 64 53.80 16.38 -34.58
C SER A 64 53.99 16.74 -33.11
N ASP A 65 55.20 16.49 -32.61
CA ASP A 65 55.73 16.98 -31.34
C ASP A 65 55.79 18.52 -31.35
N ASP A 66 54.65 19.19 -31.25
CA ASP A 66 54.63 20.62 -30.96
C ASP A 66 54.70 20.82 -29.44
N GLU A 67 55.84 21.33 -29.02
CA GLU A 67 56.26 21.65 -27.66
C GLU A 67 55.40 22.80 -27.09
N SER A 68 54.14 22.53 -26.78
CA SER A 68 53.35 23.45 -25.98
C SER A 68 53.80 23.34 -24.52
N SER A 69 54.43 24.40 -24.03
CA SER A 69 54.61 24.69 -22.61
C SER A 69 53.29 24.48 -21.84
N PRO A 70 53.29 24.27 -20.50
CA PRO A 70 52.04 24.30 -19.75
C PRO A 70 51.30 25.58 -20.14
N SER A 71 50.13 25.42 -20.75
CA SER A 71 49.32 26.54 -21.20
C SER A 71 49.04 27.43 -19.98
N ASN A 72 48.98 28.76 -20.16
CA ASN A 72 48.54 29.68 -19.10
C ASN A 72 47.20 29.27 -18.45
N ASP A 73 46.46 28.39 -19.12
CA ASP A 73 45.24 27.70 -18.71
C ASP A 73 45.39 26.76 -17.49
N ASP A 74 46.57 26.17 -17.25
CA ASP A 74 46.77 25.19 -16.16
C ASP A 74 46.68 25.86 -14.77
N GLY A 75 46.93 27.17 -14.68
CA GLY A 75 46.75 27.97 -13.46
C GLY A 75 45.29 28.20 -13.06
N GLU A 76 44.34 27.99 -13.98
CA GLU A 76 42.89 28.09 -13.71
C GLU A 76 42.25 26.77 -13.30
N ILE A 77 42.96 25.65 -13.47
CA ILE A 77 42.44 24.31 -13.14
C ILE A 77 41.97 24.19 -11.68
N PRO A 78 42.68 24.73 -10.67
CA PRO A 78 42.18 24.73 -9.29
C PRO A 78 40.83 25.44 -9.15
N LYS A 79 40.64 26.57 -9.86
CA LYS A 79 39.36 27.31 -9.84
C LYS A 79 38.24 26.53 -10.54
N ARG A 80 38.57 25.84 -11.65
CA ARG A 80 37.62 24.96 -12.35
C ARG A 80 37.19 23.79 -11.47
N ILE A 81 38.14 23.14 -10.78
CA ILE A 81 37.85 22.06 -9.84
C ILE A 81 36.87 22.52 -8.75
N GLU A 82 37.13 23.69 -8.16
CA GLU A 82 36.27 24.23 -7.09
C GLU A 82 34.86 24.56 -7.61
N SER A 83 34.77 25.23 -8.76
CA SER A 83 33.48 25.54 -9.40
C SER A 83 32.65 24.28 -9.68
N ILE A 84 33.29 23.21 -10.18
CA ILE A 84 32.61 21.93 -10.44
C ILE A 84 32.06 21.33 -9.14
N LYS A 85 32.86 21.31 -8.07
CA LYS A 85 32.43 20.78 -6.77
C LYS A 85 31.22 21.53 -6.23
N GLU A 86 31.23 22.85 -6.30
CA GLU A 86 30.11 23.69 -5.86
C GLU A 86 28.82 23.38 -6.63
N VAL A 87 28.90 23.18 -7.96
CA VAL A 87 27.76 22.83 -8.80
C VAL A 87 27.16 21.49 -8.40
N ILE A 88 28.00 20.45 -8.29
CA ILE A 88 27.55 19.10 -7.89
C ILE A 88 26.91 19.12 -6.49
N GLN A 89 27.53 19.80 -5.54
CA GLN A 89 27.00 19.94 -4.18
C GLN A 89 25.65 20.66 -4.16
N ARG A 90 25.50 21.74 -4.94
CA ARG A 90 24.26 22.51 -5.05
C ARG A 90 23.12 21.65 -5.58
N GLN A 91 23.35 20.92 -6.65
CA GLN A 91 22.34 20.05 -7.26
C GLN A 91 22.02 18.82 -6.40
N SER A 92 23.01 18.34 -5.64
CA SER A 92 22.87 17.16 -4.76
C SER A 92 22.23 17.48 -3.39
N LYS A 93 21.81 18.72 -3.12
CA LYS A 93 21.16 19.09 -1.85
C LYS A 93 19.91 18.27 -1.54
N CYS A 94 19.21 17.80 -2.56
CA CYS A 94 17.99 17.00 -2.43
C CYS A 94 18.23 15.57 -1.94
N LEU A 95 19.48 15.10 -1.90
CA LEU A 95 19.82 13.73 -1.47
C LEU A 95 19.66 13.51 0.04
N GLY A 96 19.57 14.59 0.83
CA GLY A 96 19.43 14.50 2.29
C GLY A 96 20.69 14.06 3.04
N VAL A 97 21.80 13.81 2.33
CA VAL A 97 23.12 13.49 2.89
C VAL A 97 24.16 14.42 2.27
N PRO A 98 25.05 15.05 3.07
CA PRO A 98 26.10 15.90 2.53
C PRO A 98 27.11 15.06 1.74
N ILE A 99 27.43 15.48 0.51
CA ILE A 99 28.51 14.87 -0.28
C ILE A 99 29.82 15.58 0.08
N PRO A 100 30.80 14.88 0.66
CA PRO A 100 32.10 15.48 0.97
C PRO A 100 32.87 15.84 -0.32
N ASP A 101 33.64 16.93 -0.29
CA ASP A 101 34.44 17.39 -1.46
C ASP A 101 35.35 16.31 -2.02
N ASP A 102 35.89 15.46 -1.15
CA ASP A 102 36.75 14.35 -1.54
C ASP A 102 36.03 13.27 -2.36
N CYS A 103 34.70 13.20 -2.32
CA CYS A 103 33.95 12.27 -3.15
C CYS A 103 33.81 12.79 -4.58
N ILE A 104 34.06 14.07 -4.85
CA ILE A 104 33.91 14.70 -6.16
C ILE A 104 35.29 14.89 -6.77
N ILE A 105 35.55 14.22 -7.89
CA ILE A 105 36.84 14.19 -8.55
C ILE A 105 36.65 14.63 -10.01
N PRO A 106 36.81 15.93 -10.29
CA PRO A 106 36.91 16.42 -11.65
C PRO A 106 38.21 15.93 -12.27
N LEU A 107 38.15 15.31 -13.44
CA LEU A 107 39.28 14.64 -14.07
C LEU A 107 39.28 14.78 -15.60
N CYS A 108 40.46 14.54 -16.19
CA CYS A 108 40.63 14.44 -17.63
C CYS A 108 41.32 13.12 -18.01
N ALA A 109 40.52 12.09 -18.31
CA ALA A 109 41.02 10.79 -18.73
C ALA A 109 41.86 10.87 -20.01
N THR A 110 41.52 11.77 -20.94
CA THR A 110 42.25 11.97 -22.20
C THR A 110 43.66 12.49 -21.96
N ARG A 111 43.82 13.53 -21.12
CA ARG A 111 45.14 14.07 -20.75
C ARG A 111 45.98 13.02 -20.02
N ALA A 112 45.39 12.28 -19.07
CA ALA A 112 46.06 11.18 -18.37
C ALA A 112 46.57 10.10 -19.35
N LEU A 113 45.70 9.65 -20.27
CA LEU A 113 46.05 8.63 -21.25
C LEU A 113 47.17 9.09 -22.18
N LYS A 114 47.11 10.33 -22.69
CA LYS A 114 48.16 10.91 -23.54
C LYS A 114 49.49 11.03 -22.78
N ALA A 115 49.47 11.47 -21.52
CA ALA A 115 50.65 11.56 -20.65
C ALA A 115 51.29 10.19 -20.41
N ARG A 116 50.50 9.19 -20.00
CA ARG A 116 51.00 7.83 -19.73
C ARG A 116 51.55 7.14 -20.98
N LYS A 117 50.91 7.32 -22.14
CA LYS A 117 51.45 6.82 -23.43
C LYS A 117 52.81 7.44 -23.75
N LYS A 118 53.01 8.74 -23.49
CA LYS A 118 54.31 9.40 -23.67
C LYS A 118 55.36 8.88 -22.69
N ILE A 119 55.03 8.70 -21.41
CA ILE A 119 55.93 8.12 -20.40
C ILE A 119 56.45 6.75 -20.85
N ILE A 120 55.55 5.87 -21.29
CA ILE A 120 55.89 4.52 -21.78
C ILE A 120 56.78 4.59 -23.03
N LYS A 121 56.43 5.45 -24.01
CA LYS A 121 57.23 5.64 -25.23
C LYS A 121 58.65 6.17 -24.91
N VAL A 122 58.78 7.13 -24.00
CA VAL A 122 60.08 7.72 -23.61
C VAL A 122 60.94 6.73 -22.83
N THR A 123 60.36 5.96 -21.89
CA THR A 123 61.11 4.93 -21.15
C THR A 123 61.57 3.77 -22.03
N SER A 124 60.88 3.50 -23.15
CA SER A 124 61.28 2.47 -24.11
C SER A 124 62.48 2.85 -25.01
N LYS A 125 62.84 4.15 -25.10
CA LYS A 125 63.94 4.65 -25.94
C LYS A 125 65.07 5.22 -25.06
N LYS A 126 66.27 4.61 -25.08
CA LYS A 126 67.48 5.23 -24.53
C LYS A 126 68.05 6.24 -25.55
N PRO A 127 68.54 7.44 -25.16
CA PRO A 127 68.66 7.98 -23.81
C PRO A 127 67.41 8.79 -23.39
N ILE A 128 67.15 8.77 -22.08
CA ILE A 128 65.97 9.38 -21.46
C ILE A 128 66.10 10.91 -21.47
N GLN A 129 65.18 11.63 -22.10
CA GLN A 129 65.04 13.08 -21.91
C GLN A 129 64.25 13.32 -20.62
N GLU A 130 64.95 13.62 -19.51
CA GLU A 130 64.36 13.84 -18.18
C GLU A 130 63.30 14.95 -18.16
N SER A 131 63.48 15.99 -18.98
CA SER A 131 62.52 17.10 -19.13
C SER A 131 61.16 16.61 -19.63
N LYS A 132 61.13 15.75 -20.65
CA LYS A 132 59.89 15.20 -21.23
C LYS A 132 59.14 14.30 -20.25
N LEU A 133 59.85 13.57 -19.41
CA LEU A 133 59.25 12.78 -18.33
C LEU A 133 58.68 13.67 -17.22
N SER A 134 59.38 14.73 -16.83
CA SER A 134 58.89 15.68 -15.82
C SER A 134 57.57 16.31 -16.26
N THR A 135 57.50 16.84 -17.48
CA THR A 135 56.28 17.47 -18.01
C THR A 135 55.14 16.48 -18.19
N ALA A 136 55.41 15.24 -18.62
CA ALA A 136 54.37 14.22 -18.73
C ALA A 136 53.81 13.80 -17.35
N ASN A 137 54.67 13.69 -16.34
CA ASN A 137 54.26 13.40 -14.97
C ASN A 137 53.42 14.54 -14.35
N GLU A 138 53.77 15.80 -14.63
CA GLU A 138 52.97 16.96 -14.22
C GLU A 138 51.58 16.94 -14.89
N ARG A 139 51.51 16.66 -16.19
CA ARG A 139 50.23 16.52 -16.92
C ARG A 139 49.35 15.38 -16.38
N ASP A 140 49.95 14.25 -15.98
CA ASP A 140 49.20 13.14 -15.36
C ASP A 140 48.65 13.53 -13.97
N LYS A 141 49.41 14.28 -13.17
CA LYS A 141 48.93 14.81 -11.87
C LYS A 141 47.79 15.80 -12.04
N ILE A 142 47.92 16.75 -12.97
CA ILE A 142 46.89 17.75 -13.28
C ILE A 142 45.58 17.10 -13.74
N SER A 143 45.65 15.92 -14.36
CA SER A 143 44.48 15.19 -14.83
C SER A 143 43.55 14.67 -13.73
N GLN A 144 43.99 14.65 -12.46
CA GLN A 144 43.29 14.10 -11.29
C GLN A 144 42.96 12.59 -11.35
N VAL A 145 43.30 11.88 -12.44
CA VAL A 145 43.12 10.42 -12.54
C VAL A 145 43.91 9.67 -11.46
N PRO A 146 45.17 10.03 -11.13
CA PRO A 146 45.89 9.40 -10.02
C PRO A 146 45.17 9.54 -8.67
N LEU A 147 44.47 10.64 -8.43
CA LEU A 147 43.70 10.85 -7.19
C LEU A 147 42.48 9.90 -7.12
N LEU A 148 41.79 9.68 -8.24
CA LEU A 148 40.71 8.69 -8.33
C LEU A 148 41.24 7.28 -8.04
N GLU A 149 42.36 6.90 -8.65
CA GLU A 149 43.01 5.60 -8.43
C GLU A 149 43.43 5.41 -6.97
N GLU A 150 44.03 6.43 -6.34
CA GLU A 150 44.40 6.39 -4.91
C GLU A 150 43.18 6.14 -4.02
N LYS A 151 42.07 6.84 -4.29
CA LYS A 151 40.83 6.69 -3.51
C LYS A 151 40.19 5.32 -3.72
N LEU A 152 40.15 4.82 -4.96
CA LEU A 152 39.66 3.47 -5.24
C LEU A 152 40.54 2.38 -4.59
N ASN A 153 41.85 2.56 -4.54
CA ASN A 153 42.76 1.64 -3.86
C ASN A 153 42.49 1.59 -2.35
N LYS A 154 42.19 2.74 -1.71
CA LYS A 154 41.80 2.79 -0.29
C LYS A 154 40.50 2.03 -0.02
N VAL A 155 39.51 2.14 -0.92
CA VAL A 155 38.25 1.38 -0.80
C VAL A 155 38.48 -0.12 -1.04
N THR A 156 39.31 -0.46 -2.03
CA THR A 156 39.65 -1.85 -2.37
C THR A 156 40.40 -2.54 -1.24
N ALA A 157 41.27 -1.83 -0.53
CA ALA A 157 41.96 -2.35 0.66
C ALA A 157 40.98 -2.79 1.78
N LYS A 158 39.77 -2.23 1.82
CA LYS A 158 38.70 -2.58 2.77
C LYS A 158 37.60 -3.44 2.15
N SER A 159 37.76 -3.88 0.91
CA SER A 159 36.70 -4.51 0.11
C SER A 159 36.05 -5.72 0.78
N GLN A 160 36.83 -6.60 1.40
CA GLN A 160 36.31 -7.78 2.09
C GLN A 160 35.40 -7.41 3.26
N TYR A 161 35.80 -6.43 4.07
CA TYR A 161 35.00 -5.92 5.18
C TYR A 161 33.72 -5.25 4.67
N LEU A 162 33.84 -4.39 3.65
CA LEU A 162 32.70 -3.68 3.06
C LEU A 162 31.70 -4.63 2.41
N TRP A 163 32.18 -5.72 1.81
CA TRP A 163 31.33 -6.78 1.27
C TRP A 163 30.56 -7.49 2.38
N TYR A 164 31.22 -7.88 3.48
CA TYR A 164 30.56 -8.50 4.63
C TYR A 164 29.53 -7.55 5.27
N TYR A 165 29.91 -6.28 5.47
CA TYR A 165 29.00 -5.25 5.97
C TYR A 165 27.77 -5.10 5.08
N SER A 166 27.94 -5.06 3.75
CA SER A 166 26.82 -4.97 2.82
C SER A 166 25.88 -6.17 2.92
N ILE A 167 26.39 -7.39 3.17
CA ILE A 167 25.56 -8.58 3.37
C ILE A 167 24.77 -8.46 4.66
N VAL A 168 25.44 -8.18 5.78
CA VAL A 168 24.78 -8.07 7.09
C VAL A 168 23.69 -7.00 7.04
N ARG A 169 24.01 -5.81 6.50
CA ARG A 169 23.04 -4.72 6.32
C ARG A 169 21.83 -5.16 5.49
N ASP A 170 22.06 -5.77 4.33
CA ASP A 170 20.96 -6.18 3.45
C ASP A 170 20.10 -7.27 4.13
N CYS A 171 20.70 -8.21 4.85
CA CYS A 171 20.00 -9.20 5.67
C CYS A 171 19.17 -8.56 6.79
N THR A 172 19.76 -7.65 7.58
CA THR A 172 19.05 -6.92 8.64
C THR A 172 17.86 -6.18 8.07
N ARG A 173 18.04 -5.46 6.95
CA ARG A 173 16.96 -4.74 6.28
C ARG A 173 15.84 -5.67 5.83
N TYR A 174 16.15 -6.83 5.26
CA TYR A 174 15.12 -7.79 4.86
C TYR A 174 14.39 -8.38 6.07
N CYS A 175 15.09 -8.61 7.18
CA CYS A 175 14.45 -9.01 8.44
C CYS A 175 13.49 -7.92 8.94
N ASP A 176 13.91 -6.66 8.96
CA ASP A 176 13.07 -5.54 9.39
C ASP A 176 11.82 -5.39 8.50
N GLN A 177 11.99 -5.52 7.17
CA GLN A 177 10.87 -5.51 6.23
C GLN A 177 9.90 -6.69 6.44
N ALA A 178 10.44 -7.88 6.73
CA ALA A 178 9.61 -9.04 7.04
C ALA A 178 8.84 -8.86 8.36
N MET A 179 9.49 -8.31 9.39
CA MET A 179 8.86 -7.99 10.67
C MET A 179 7.75 -6.94 10.52
N ALA A 180 7.99 -5.87 9.76
CA ALA A 180 6.98 -4.85 9.51
C ALA A 180 5.74 -5.44 8.80
N LYS A 181 5.94 -6.31 7.81
CA LYS A 181 4.84 -7.02 7.13
C LYS A 181 4.11 -7.99 8.06
N LEU A 182 4.84 -8.66 8.95
CA LEU A 182 4.25 -9.55 9.94
C LEU A 182 3.36 -8.77 10.92
N ASP A 183 3.82 -7.61 11.37
CA ASP A 183 3.05 -6.71 12.24
C ASP A 183 1.80 -6.16 11.55
N GLU A 184 1.91 -5.79 10.27
CA GLU A 184 0.77 -5.38 9.44
C GLU A 184 -0.26 -6.51 9.33
N THR A 185 0.19 -7.71 8.96
CA THR A 185 -0.67 -8.91 8.85
C THR A 185 -1.34 -9.25 10.19
N LYS A 186 -0.61 -9.13 11.30
CA LYS A 186 -1.14 -9.34 12.65
C LYS A 186 -2.25 -8.34 12.98
N LYS A 187 -2.09 -7.06 12.63
CA LYS A 187 -3.12 -6.03 12.84
C LYS A 187 -4.39 -6.35 12.05
N GLU A 188 -4.25 -6.74 10.78
CA GLU A 188 -5.39 -7.14 9.95
C GLU A 188 -6.10 -8.38 10.49
N PHE A 189 -5.34 -9.37 10.96
CA PHE A 189 -5.89 -10.57 11.58
C PHE A 189 -6.69 -10.23 12.85
N MET A 190 -6.14 -9.39 13.73
CA MET A 190 -6.83 -8.97 14.96
C MET A 190 -8.13 -8.22 14.65
N LYS A 191 -8.13 -7.33 13.65
CA LYS A 191 -9.35 -6.65 13.19
C LYS A 191 -10.41 -7.65 12.72
N THR A 192 -10.00 -8.65 11.93
CA THR A 192 -10.91 -9.69 11.44
C THR A 192 -11.46 -10.54 12.60
N ALA A 193 -10.63 -10.83 13.60
CA ALA A 193 -11.04 -11.56 14.79
C ALA A 193 -12.07 -10.78 15.64
N GLU A 194 -11.90 -9.46 15.77
CA GLU A 194 -12.89 -8.58 16.41
C GLU A 194 -14.22 -8.59 15.67
N GLU A 195 -14.21 -8.41 14.34
CA GLU A 195 -15.42 -8.48 13.51
C GLU A 195 -16.14 -9.83 13.62
N PHE A 196 -15.39 -10.94 13.74
CA PHE A 196 -15.96 -12.25 13.97
C PHE A 196 -16.61 -12.37 15.35
N ASN A 197 -15.91 -11.92 16.40
CA ASN A 197 -16.44 -11.95 17.77
C ASN A 197 -17.72 -11.11 17.91
N ASP A 198 -17.79 -9.96 17.26
CA ASP A 198 -18.99 -9.12 17.28
C ASP A 198 -20.18 -9.83 16.60
N LYS A 199 -19.95 -10.53 15.49
CA LYS A 199 -20.98 -11.37 14.86
C LYS A 199 -21.44 -12.51 15.75
N VAL A 200 -20.52 -13.15 16.49
CA VAL A 200 -20.87 -14.21 17.44
C VAL A 200 -21.78 -13.66 18.52
N LYS A 201 -21.43 -12.53 19.14
CA LYS A 201 -22.26 -11.87 20.16
C LYS A 201 -23.64 -11.49 19.63
N GLU A 202 -23.71 -10.95 18.41
CA GLU A 202 -24.99 -10.63 17.76
C GLU A 202 -25.86 -11.89 17.59
N LYS A 203 -25.26 -13.02 17.19
CA LYS A 203 -25.99 -14.29 17.05
C LYS A 203 -26.44 -14.85 18.39
N GLU A 204 -25.62 -14.75 19.44
CA GLU A 204 -25.99 -15.14 20.80
C GLU A 204 -27.17 -14.31 21.31
N SER A 205 -27.12 -12.97 21.15
CA SER A 205 -28.22 -12.08 21.51
C SER A 205 -29.52 -12.45 20.79
N ASN A 206 -29.45 -12.71 19.48
CA ASN A 206 -30.62 -13.13 18.70
C ASN A 206 -31.21 -14.46 19.18
N LEU A 207 -30.37 -15.40 19.62
CA LEU A 207 -30.83 -16.67 20.19
C LEU A 207 -31.54 -16.48 21.53
N ASP A 208 -31.01 -15.60 22.38
CA ASP A 208 -31.63 -15.26 23.67
C ASP A 208 -32.98 -14.56 23.48
N ASP A 209 -33.07 -13.61 22.54
CA ASP A 209 -34.33 -12.95 22.17
C ASP A 209 -35.36 -13.95 21.66
N PHE A 210 -34.93 -14.87 20.78
CA PHE A 210 -35.80 -15.94 20.28
C PHE A 210 -36.28 -16.86 21.42
N GLY A 211 -35.39 -17.26 22.34
CA GLY A 211 -35.74 -18.06 23.50
C GLY A 211 -36.77 -17.38 24.41
N THR A 212 -36.62 -16.06 24.60
CA THR A 212 -37.57 -15.23 25.36
C THR A 212 -38.92 -15.16 24.67
N LEU A 213 -38.93 -14.94 23.34
CA LEU A 213 -40.14 -14.89 22.54
C LEU A 213 -40.90 -16.22 22.60
N VAL A 214 -40.20 -17.35 22.47
CA VAL A 214 -40.79 -18.70 22.60
C VAL A 214 -41.39 -18.92 23.99
N ARG A 215 -40.70 -18.52 25.07
CA ARG A 215 -41.27 -18.61 26.44
C ARG A 215 -42.53 -17.76 26.59
N ASN A 216 -42.49 -16.51 26.11
CA ASN A 216 -43.63 -15.60 26.18
C ASN A 216 -44.84 -16.13 25.41
N PHE A 217 -44.62 -16.68 24.21
CA PHE A 217 -45.66 -17.36 23.44
C PHE A 217 -46.22 -18.55 24.21
N ARG A 218 -45.37 -19.42 24.75
CA ARG A 218 -45.81 -20.59 25.51
C ARG A 218 -46.66 -20.19 26.72
N PHE A 219 -46.25 -19.17 27.46
CA PHE A 219 -46.97 -18.64 28.61
C PHE A 219 -48.35 -18.07 28.24
N LYS A 220 -48.46 -17.35 27.11
CA LYS A 220 -49.75 -16.84 26.61
C LYS A 220 -50.78 -17.92 26.37
N TYR A 221 -50.37 -19.10 25.89
CA TYR A 221 -51.27 -20.22 25.59
C TYR A 221 -51.32 -21.28 26.69
N GLU A 222 -50.66 -21.04 27.83
CA GLU A 222 -50.68 -21.96 28.95
C GLU A 222 -52.07 -22.01 29.59
N LYS A 223 -52.47 -23.20 30.03
CA LYS A 223 -53.80 -23.43 30.61
C LYS A 223 -53.96 -22.57 31.86
N GLY A 224 -54.94 -21.66 31.83
CA GLY A 224 -55.18 -20.71 32.91
C GLY A 224 -54.53 -19.33 32.73
N SER A 225 -53.84 -19.09 31.61
CA SER A 225 -53.45 -17.73 31.21
C SER A 225 -54.68 -16.84 30.98
N GLU A 226 -54.50 -15.52 31.04
CA GLU A 226 -55.57 -14.54 30.77
C GLU A 226 -56.21 -14.79 29.39
N PHE A 227 -55.39 -14.99 28.36
CA PHE A 227 -55.88 -15.31 27.01
C PHE A 227 -56.66 -16.63 26.97
N SER A 228 -56.15 -17.70 27.61
CA SER A 228 -56.83 -19.00 27.67
C SER A 228 -58.18 -18.90 28.41
N GLN A 229 -58.24 -18.10 29.48
CA GLN A 229 -59.48 -17.89 30.24
C GLN A 229 -60.47 -17.06 29.42
N GLN A 230 -60.00 -16.01 28.76
CA GLN A 230 -60.84 -15.15 27.93
C GLN A 230 -61.42 -15.93 26.75
N LEU A 231 -60.62 -16.77 26.09
CA LEU A 231 -61.10 -17.68 25.05
C LEU A 231 -62.19 -18.63 25.56
N GLN A 232 -62.03 -19.16 26.78
CA GLN A 232 -63.03 -20.04 27.40
C GLN A 232 -64.32 -19.29 27.74
N VAL A 233 -64.22 -18.06 28.25
CA VAL A 233 -65.37 -17.21 28.55
C VAL A 233 -66.13 -16.88 27.27
N THR A 234 -65.46 -16.41 26.22
CA THR A 234 -66.11 -16.07 24.95
C THR A 234 -66.78 -17.30 24.31
N TYR A 235 -66.12 -18.47 24.38
CA TYR A 235 -66.73 -19.72 23.90
C TYR A 235 -68.00 -20.10 24.68
N ASN A 236 -68.00 -19.91 26.00
CA ASN A 236 -69.18 -20.17 26.83
C ASN A 236 -70.30 -19.15 26.58
N GLU A 237 -69.96 -17.87 26.40
CA GLU A 237 -70.92 -16.82 26.03
C GLU A 237 -71.59 -17.12 24.68
N ASP A 238 -70.81 -17.58 23.70
CA ASP A 238 -71.34 -18.01 22.40
C ASP A 238 -72.26 -19.23 22.53
N LEU A 239 -71.93 -20.19 23.42
CA LEU A 239 -72.79 -21.35 23.69
C LEU A 239 -74.12 -20.93 24.33
N GLU A 240 -74.08 -20.07 25.35
CA GLU A 240 -75.30 -19.56 26.02
C GLU A 240 -76.17 -18.77 25.04
N THR A 241 -75.57 -17.86 24.26
CA THR A 241 -76.28 -17.06 23.26
C THR A 241 -76.98 -17.95 22.22
N ASN A 242 -76.31 -19.02 21.78
CA ASN A 242 -76.91 -19.99 20.87
C ASN A 242 -78.05 -20.78 21.54
N HIS A 243 -77.89 -21.16 22.81
CA HIS A 243 -78.93 -21.87 23.54
C HIS A 243 -80.18 -21.02 23.73
N ASP A 244 -80.03 -19.76 24.13
CA ASP A 244 -81.12 -18.79 24.29
C ASP A 244 -81.87 -18.55 22.98
N ASN A 245 -81.13 -18.47 21.86
CA ASN A 245 -81.75 -18.35 20.54
C ASN A 245 -82.61 -19.57 20.19
N ILE A 246 -82.12 -20.78 20.49
CA ILE A 246 -82.89 -22.02 20.28
C ILE A 246 -84.17 -22.00 21.13
N ASP A 247 -84.06 -21.65 22.41
CA ASP A 247 -85.20 -21.62 23.33
C ASP A 247 -86.23 -20.56 22.93
N ARG A 248 -85.77 -19.38 22.49
CA ARG A 248 -86.65 -18.31 22.00
C ARG A 248 -87.42 -18.75 20.75
N ILE A 249 -86.75 -19.41 19.81
CA ILE A 249 -87.39 -19.95 18.61
C ILE A 249 -88.40 -21.04 19.01
N SER A 250 -88.00 -21.98 19.88
CA SER A 250 -88.85 -23.06 20.36
C SER A 250 -90.13 -22.54 21.03
N ASN A 251 -89.99 -21.56 21.94
CA ASN A 251 -91.13 -20.94 22.62
C ASN A 251 -92.04 -20.15 21.67
N SER A 252 -91.47 -19.46 20.68
CA SER A 252 -92.25 -18.80 19.62
C SER A 252 -93.08 -19.82 18.84
N HIS A 253 -92.49 -20.97 18.48
CA HIS A 253 -93.20 -22.04 17.79
C HIS A 253 -94.30 -22.65 18.68
N LEU A 254 -94.04 -22.80 19.98
CA LEU A 254 -94.99 -23.33 20.94
C LEU A 254 -96.20 -22.39 21.10
N SER A 255 -95.96 -21.08 21.20
CA SER A 255 -96.98 -20.03 21.18
C SER A 255 -97.85 -20.07 19.92
N ILE A 256 -97.23 -20.21 18.74
CA ILE A 256 -97.94 -20.35 17.46
C ILE A 256 -98.81 -21.61 17.48
N PHE A 257 -98.27 -22.72 17.99
CA PHE A 257 -98.99 -23.99 18.08
C PHE A 257 -100.17 -23.92 19.07
N GLU A 258 -100.00 -23.25 20.21
CA GLU A 258 -101.07 -23.01 21.17
C GLU A 258 -102.16 -22.09 20.61
N SER A 259 -101.78 -21.02 19.91
CA SER A 259 -102.72 -20.15 19.21
C SER A 259 -103.52 -20.93 18.16
N PHE A 260 -102.85 -21.77 17.39
CA PHE A 260 -103.49 -22.68 16.44
C PHE A 260 -104.47 -23.64 17.14
N ARG A 261 -104.06 -24.27 18.24
CA ARG A 261 -104.89 -25.18 19.04
C ARG A 261 -106.12 -24.47 19.64
N SER A 262 -105.97 -23.25 20.12
CA SER A 262 -107.06 -22.44 20.67
C SER A 262 -108.04 -22.00 19.58
N LYS A 263 -107.55 -21.57 18.41
CA LYS A 263 -108.41 -21.27 17.25
C LYS A 263 -109.21 -22.48 16.78
N ILE A 264 -108.68 -23.71 16.86
CA ILE A 264 -109.44 -24.93 16.60
C ILE A 264 -110.55 -25.13 17.65
N LYS A 265 -110.26 -24.88 18.94
CA LYS A 265 -111.26 -25.01 20.01
C LYS A 265 -112.38 -23.97 19.92
N GLU A 266 -112.06 -22.75 19.50
CA GLU A 266 -113.03 -21.65 19.30
C GLU A 266 -113.84 -21.83 18.02
N ARG A 267 -113.22 -22.32 16.94
CA ARG A 267 -113.91 -22.69 15.69
C ARG A 267 -114.64 -24.02 15.78
N LYS A 268 -115.34 -24.31 16.89
CA LYS A 268 -116.36 -25.36 16.87
C LYS A 268 -117.58 -24.87 16.07
N PRO A 269 -117.87 -25.34 14.84
CA PRO A 269 -119.23 -25.80 14.63
C PRO A 269 -119.42 -27.00 15.55
N LYS A 270 -120.56 -27.08 16.24
CA LYS A 270 -121.02 -28.34 16.84
C LYS A 270 -121.24 -29.34 15.70
N ILE A 271 -120.18 -29.97 15.21
CA ILE A 271 -120.33 -31.20 14.43
C ILE A 271 -120.79 -32.23 15.44
N THR A 272 -122.09 -32.48 15.47
CA THR A 272 -122.64 -33.64 16.18
C THR A 272 -122.14 -34.90 15.48
N THR A 273 -122.02 -36.00 16.21
CA THR A 273 -121.59 -37.31 15.67
C THR A 273 -122.40 -37.73 14.42
N ALA A 274 -123.64 -37.24 14.30
CA ALA A 274 -124.49 -37.40 13.12
C ALA A 274 -123.96 -36.68 11.86
N GLN A 275 -123.39 -35.47 11.97
CA GLN A 275 -122.85 -34.71 10.84
C GLN A 275 -121.50 -35.24 10.33
N PHE A 276 -120.69 -35.83 11.21
CA PHE A 276 -119.45 -36.49 10.81
C PHE A 276 -119.74 -37.79 10.02
N ASN A 277 -120.80 -38.51 10.42
CA ASN A 277 -121.22 -39.75 9.77
C ASN A 277 -122.10 -39.53 8.51
N SER A 278 -122.66 -38.34 8.29
CA SER A 278 -123.49 -38.03 7.12
C SER A 278 -122.71 -37.52 5.91
N GLY A 279 -121.38 -37.42 6.00
CA GLY A 279 -120.48 -37.06 4.88
C GLY A 279 -120.07 -38.24 3.99
N LEU A 280 -120.79 -39.37 4.06
CA LEU A 280 -120.63 -40.55 3.21
C LEU A 280 -121.98 -40.87 2.52
N SER A 281 -122.52 -39.91 1.75
CA SER A 281 -123.46 -40.20 0.67
C SER A 281 -123.62 -39.00 -0.25
N TYR A 282 -123.20 -39.19 -1.52
CA TYR A 282 -123.17 -38.25 -2.67
C TYR A 282 -122.06 -37.18 -2.61
N MET A 283 -120.92 -37.30 -3.29
CA MET A 283 -120.45 -38.16 -4.40
C MET A 283 -119.19 -38.93 -4.03
#